data_AF-A0A317YMD5-F1
#
_entry.id   AF-A0A317YMD5-F1
#
_cell.length_a   1.000
_cell.length_b   1.000
_cell.length_c   1.000
_cell.angle_alpha   90.00
_cell.angle_beta   90.00
_cell.angle_gamma   90.00
#
_symmetry.space_group_name_H-M   'P 1'
#
loop_
_entity.id
_entity.type
_entity.pdbx_description
1 polymer ?
#
loop_
_entity_poly.entity_id
_entity_poly.type
_entity_poly.pdbx_seq_one_letter_code
_entity_poly.pdbx_strand_id
1 'polypeptide(L)'
;RKLKISGGGRCNVTNRLPYAEIIKNIPGNGKFLYSPFSIFDNESIIDFFESRGVKLKEEDHGRMFPVSNKAQDVVDTLVTTIENQHVTVKEEEAVSRIEVNTDQTFTVH
;
A
#
# COMPACT_ATOMS: atom_id res chain seq x y z
N ARG A 1 12.19 0.51 2.65
CA ARG A 1 12.85 1.80 3.02
C ARG A 1 12.04 3.05 2.63
N LYS A 2 11.48 3.17 1.41
CA LYS A 2 10.73 4.38 0.96
C LYS A 2 9.49 4.73 1.78
N LEU A 3 8.70 3.75 2.23
CA LEU A 3 7.51 3.99 3.05
C LEU A 3 7.82 4.74 4.36
N LYS A 4 8.89 4.32 5.07
CA LYS A 4 9.33 4.94 6.33
C LYS A 4 9.66 6.43 6.22
N ILE A 5 10.07 6.89 5.04
CA ILE A 5 10.45 8.29 4.79
C ILE A 5 9.37 9.10 4.05
N SER A 6 8.28 8.45 3.63
CA SER A 6 7.20 9.12 2.89
C SER A 6 6.45 10.15 3.76
N GLY A 7 5.99 11.24 3.15
CA GLY A 7 5.23 12.30 3.85
C GLY A 7 6.00 12.96 5.00
N GLY A 8 7.32 13.08 4.91
CA GLY A 8 8.16 13.63 5.98
C GLY A 8 8.29 12.69 7.19
N GLY A 9 8.22 11.37 6.98
CA GLY A 9 8.24 10.37 8.05
C GLY A 9 6.88 10.10 8.68
N ARG A 10 5.80 10.71 8.16
CA ARG A 10 4.43 10.56 8.66
C ARG A 10 3.59 9.58 7.86
N CYS A 11 3.97 9.29 6.61
CA CYS A 11 3.24 8.48 5.63
C CYS A 11 1.86 9.02 5.26
N ASN A 12 1.74 9.60 4.06
CA ASN A 12 0.43 9.85 3.43
C ASN A 12 -0.11 8.51 2.91
N VAL A 13 -0.97 7.85 3.69
CA VAL A 13 -1.39 6.45 3.49
C VAL A 13 -2.30 6.31 2.28
N THR A 14 -3.26 7.21 2.14
CA THR A 14 -4.23 7.25 1.03
C THR A 14 -4.83 8.65 0.92
N ASN A 15 -5.80 8.84 0.02
CA ASN A 15 -6.57 10.06 -0.12
C ASN A 15 -8.08 9.74 -0.07
N ARG A 16 -8.84 10.52 0.71
CA ARG A 16 -10.28 10.31 0.96
C ARG A 16 -11.21 11.12 0.04
N LEU A 17 -10.67 11.76 -0.99
CA LEU A 17 -11.49 12.43 -2.01
C LEU A 17 -12.42 11.42 -2.71
N PRO A 18 -13.53 11.90 -3.29
CA PRO A 18 -14.41 11.04 -4.06
C PRO A 18 -13.68 10.29 -5.16
N TYR A 19 -14.13 9.07 -5.41
CA TYR A 19 -13.58 8.14 -6.38
C TYR A 19 -13.19 8.75 -7.74
N ALA A 20 -14.08 9.57 -8.32
CA ALA A 20 -13.85 10.22 -9.61
C ALA A 20 -12.70 11.24 -9.54
N GLU A 21 -12.51 11.90 -8.40
CA GLU A 21 -11.43 12.86 -8.19
C GLU A 21 -10.08 12.16 -7.99
N ILE A 22 -10.05 11.03 -7.27
CA ILE A 22 -8.84 10.20 -7.14
C ILE A 22 -8.34 9.78 -8.53
N ILE A 23 -9.22 9.23 -9.37
CA ILE A 23 -8.87 8.79 -10.72
C ILE A 23 -8.39 9.95 -11.59
N LYS A 24 -9.03 11.12 -11.49
CA LYS A 24 -8.63 12.34 -12.21
C LYS A 24 -7.24 12.82 -11.81
N ASN A 25 -6.87 12.67 -10.54
CA ASN A 25 -5.58 13.09 -9.99
C ASN A 25 -4.45 12.07 -10.21
N ILE A 26 -4.71 10.93 -10.87
CA ILE A 26 -3.69 9.94 -11.27
C ILE A 26 -3.45 10.09 -12.78
N PRO A 27 -2.47 10.93 -13.20
CA PRO A 27 -2.16 11.11 -14.61
C PRO A 27 -1.53 9.83 -15.18
N GLY A 28 -1.88 9.51 -16.44
CA GLY A 28 -1.37 8.32 -17.12
C GLY A 28 -2.21 7.06 -16.82
N ASN A 29 -3.30 6.90 -17.57
CA ASN A 29 -4.18 5.73 -17.55
C ASN A 29 -5.02 5.54 -16.26
N GLY A 30 -5.47 6.62 -15.60
CA GLY A 30 -6.35 6.53 -14.42
C GLY A 30 -7.63 5.69 -14.64
N LYS A 31 -8.13 5.59 -15.88
CA LYS A 31 -9.29 4.72 -16.21
C LYS A 31 -9.02 3.23 -15.95
N PHE A 32 -7.77 2.79 -16.01
CA PHE A 32 -7.40 1.41 -15.65
C PHE A 32 -7.77 1.09 -14.20
N LEU A 33 -7.72 2.07 -13.30
CA LEU A 33 -7.98 1.89 -11.88
C LEU A 33 -9.46 1.67 -11.56
N TYR A 34 -10.37 1.85 -12.54
CA TYR A 34 -11.80 1.61 -12.30
C TYR A 34 -12.09 0.19 -11.81
N SER A 35 -11.37 -0.81 -12.33
CA SER A 35 -11.58 -2.22 -11.98
C SER A 35 -10.89 -2.64 -10.67
N PRO A 36 -9.60 -2.32 -10.42
CA PRO A 36 -8.99 -2.58 -9.12
C PRO A 36 -9.74 -1.92 -7.96
N PHE A 37 -10.15 -0.66 -8.12
CA PHE A 37 -10.83 0.06 -7.06
C PHE A 37 -12.29 -0.39 -6.83
N SER A 38 -12.94 -1.05 -7.79
CA SER A 38 -14.24 -1.68 -7.48
C SER A 38 -14.11 -2.87 -6.52
N ILE A 39 -12.89 -3.37 -6.29
CA ILE A 39 -12.60 -4.49 -5.38
C ILE A 39 -11.96 -3.98 -4.09
N PHE A 40 -11.02 -3.03 -4.19
CA PHE A 40 -10.28 -2.49 -3.06
C PHE A 40 -9.91 -1.01 -3.31
N ASP A 41 -10.65 -0.09 -2.69
CA ASP A 41 -10.56 1.36 -2.87
C ASP A 41 -9.89 2.08 -1.69
N ASN A 42 -9.98 3.42 -1.67
CA ASN A 42 -9.43 4.24 -0.60
C ASN A 42 -10.07 3.99 0.77
N GLU A 43 -11.38 3.76 0.84
CA GLU A 43 -12.04 3.42 2.12
C GLU A 43 -11.61 2.02 2.58
N SER A 44 -11.43 1.08 1.67
CA SER A 44 -10.88 -0.25 1.96
C SER A 44 -9.47 -0.16 2.57
N ILE A 45 -8.63 0.76 2.08
CA ILE A 45 -7.31 1.06 2.67
C ILE A 45 -7.46 1.60 4.09
N ILE A 46 -8.39 2.54 4.32
CA ILE A 46 -8.64 3.11 5.65
C ILE A 46 -9.06 2.00 6.61
N ASP A 47 -10.06 1.22 6.25
CA ASP A 47 -10.57 0.11 7.05
C ASP A 47 -9.49 -0.95 7.32
N PHE A 48 -8.62 -1.24 6.35
CA PHE A 48 -7.51 -2.17 6.52
C PHE A 48 -6.59 -1.76 7.67
N PHE A 49 -6.19 -0.48 7.74
CA PHE A 49 -5.32 0.02 8.80
C PHE A 49 -6.06 0.21 10.12
N GLU A 50 -7.27 0.74 10.08
CA GLU A 50 -8.06 1.01 11.29
C GLU A 50 -8.45 -0.27 12.04
N SER A 51 -8.80 -1.33 11.30
CA SER A 51 -9.10 -2.65 11.88
C SER A 51 -7.88 -3.33 12.50
N ARG A 52 -6.67 -2.83 12.22
CA ARG A 52 -5.39 -3.33 12.75
C ARG A 52 -4.75 -2.38 13.76
N GLY A 53 -5.53 -1.42 14.27
CA GLY A 53 -5.12 -0.52 15.35
C GLY A 53 -4.38 0.74 14.90
N VAL A 54 -4.18 0.95 13.60
CA VAL A 54 -3.62 2.21 13.07
C VAL A 54 -4.77 3.12 12.68
N LYS A 55 -5.17 3.99 13.61
CA LYS A 55 -6.17 5.03 13.32
C LYS A 55 -5.62 6.06 12.36
N LEU A 56 -6.46 6.46 11.40
CA LEU A 56 -6.11 7.48 10.41
C LEU A 56 -6.86 8.77 10.68
N LYS A 57 -6.26 9.89 10.28
CA LYS A 57 -6.87 11.23 10.30
C LYS A 57 -6.74 11.86 8.93
N GLU A 58 -7.75 12.63 8.58
CA GLU A 58 -7.75 13.45 7.37
C GLU A 58 -7.05 14.79 7.65
N GLU A 59 -6.17 15.20 6.75
CA GLU A 59 -5.55 16.52 6.68
C GLU A 59 -6.03 17.25 5.40
N ASP A 60 -5.31 18.30 4.99
CA ASP A 60 -5.67 19.09 3.82
C ASP A 60 -5.85 18.25 2.55
N HIS A 61 -6.85 18.61 1.73
CA HIS A 61 -7.15 17.99 0.43
C HIS A 61 -7.39 16.46 0.50
N GLY A 62 -8.01 15.99 1.58
CA GLY A 62 -8.37 14.58 1.76
C GLY A 62 -7.18 13.66 2.07
N ARG A 63 -6.00 14.20 2.38
CA ARG A 63 -4.82 13.37 2.66
C ARG A 63 -4.98 12.62 3.98
N MET A 64 -4.71 11.32 3.98
CA MET A 64 -4.88 10.48 5.18
C MET A 64 -3.52 10.13 5.80
N PHE A 65 -3.37 10.42 7.09
CA PHE A 65 -2.16 10.14 7.88
C PHE A 65 -2.49 9.29 9.11
N PRO A 66 -1.54 8.49 9.64
CA PRO A 66 -1.67 7.91 10.96
C PRO A 66 -1.86 9.00 12.02
N VAL A 67 -2.75 8.80 12.97
CA VAL A 67 -2.97 9.74 14.08
C VAL A 67 -1.67 10.02 14.83
N SER A 68 -0.81 9.00 14.98
CA SER A 68 0.51 9.07 15.60
C SER A 68 1.54 9.93 14.86
N ASN A 69 1.27 10.29 13.59
CA ASN A 69 2.22 10.90 12.66
C ASN A 69 3.49 10.07 12.41
N LYS A 70 3.45 8.74 12.60
CA LYS A 70 4.61 7.87 12.37
C LYS A 70 4.37 6.94 11.19
N ALA A 71 5.20 7.06 10.16
CA ALA A 71 5.23 6.11 9.04
C ALA A 71 5.63 4.69 9.49
N GLN A 72 6.30 4.58 10.64
CA GLN A 72 6.69 3.29 11.20
C GLN A 72 5.46 2.44 11.54
N ASP A 73 4.38 3.02 12.07
CA ASP A 73 3.16 2.29 12.43
C ASP A 73 2.52 1.63 11.21
N VAL A 74 2.57 2.30 10.05
CA VAL A 74 2.09 1.77 8.76
C VAL A 74 2.94 0.59 8.31
N VAL A 75 4.27 0.73 8.41
CA VAL A 75 5.21 -0.34 8.02
C VAL A 75 5.07 -1.55 8.93
N ASP A 76 5.01 -1.33 10.24
CA ASP A 76 4.87 -2.41 11.23
C ASP A 76 3.56 -3.15 11.02
N THR A 77 2.47 -2.44 10.73
CA THR A 77 1.18 -3.08 10.45
C THR A 77 1.23 -3.99 9.21
N LEU A 78 1.91 -3.56 8.15
CA LEU A 78 2.07 -4.37 6.94
C LEU A 78 2.96 -5.59 7.21
N VAL A 79 4.09 -5.41 7.92
CA VAL A 79 5.02 -6.49 8.28
C VAL A 79 4.34 -7.51 9.19
N THR A 80 3.70 -7.08 10.26
CA THR A 80 2.94 -7.96 11.16
C THR A 80 1.82 -8.68 10.42
N THR A 81 1.16 -8.03 9.44
CA THR A 81 0.10 -8.67 8.66
C THR A 81 0.63 -9.84 7.81
N ILE A 82 1.77 -9.67 7.14
CA ILE A 82 2.37 -10.75 6.34
C ILE A 82 2.97 -11.86 7.22
N GLU A 83 3.54 -11.52 8.37
CA GLU A 83 4.04 -12.49 9.37
C GLU A 83 2.90 -13.36 9.92
N ASN A 84 1.76 -12.73 10.28
CA ASN A 84 0.56 -13.44 10.75
C ASN A 84 -0.07 -14.34 9.67
N GLN A 85 0.23 -14.09 8.40
CA GLN A 85 -0.18 -14.93 7.27
C GLN A 85 0.87 -15.98 6.89
N HIS A 86 1.93 -16.12 7.69
CA HIS A 86 3.03 -17.06 7.48
C HIS A 86 3.75 -16.89 6.12
N VAL A 87 3.78 -15.65 5.61
CA VAL A 87 4.51 -15.32 4.38
C VAL A 87 6.01 -15.29 4.67
N THR A 88 6.80 -16.01 3.87
CA THR A 88 8.26 -15.96 3.95
C THR A 88 8.79 -14.70 3.25
N VAL A 89 9.49 -13.85 3.99
CA VAL A 89 10.16 -12.66 3.44
C VAL A 89 11.65 -12.93 3.38
N LYS A 90 12.26 -12.67 2.22
CA LYS A 90 13.70 -12.73 2.02
C LYS A 90 14.24 -11.34 1.74
N GLU A 91 15.04 -10.82 2.66
CA GLU A 91 15.72 -9.54 2.51
C GLU A 91 17.16 -9.74 2.04
N GLU A 92 17.77 -8.68 1.50
CA GLU A 92 19.17 -8.70 1.02
C GLU A 92 19.45 -9.70 -0.13
N GLU A 93 18.41 -10.31 -0.70
CA GLU A 93 18.47 -11.15 -1.90
C GLU A 93 18.07 -10.36 -3.14
N ALA A 94 19.06 -9.92 -3.92
CA ALA A 94 18.81 -9.22 -5.18
C ALA A 94 18.40 -10.20 -6.28
N VAL A 95 17.22 -9.99 -6.86
CA VAL A 95 16.75 -10.77 -8.03
C VAL A 95 17.64 -10.46 -9.24
N SER A 96 18.29 -11.49 -9.76
CA SER A 96 19.21 -11.45 -10.89
C SER A 96 18.55 -11.89 -12.20
N ARG A 97 17.65 -12.88 -12.16
CA ARG A 97 16.96 -13.40 -13.34
C ARG A 97 15.63 -14.07 -12.96
N ILE A 98 14.68 -14.01 -13.88
CA ILE A 98 13.45 -14.81 -13.82
C ILE A 98 13.43 -15.73 -15.04
N GLU A 99 13.27 -17.03 -14.81
CA GLU A 99 13.11 -18.04 -15.86
C GLU A 99 11.67 -18.52 -15.90
N VAL A 100 11.15 -18.70 -17.11
CA VAL A 100 9.82 -19.29 -17.33
C VAL A 100 10.00 -20.76 -17.65
N ASN A 101 9.45 -21.61 -16.79
CA ASN A 101 9.49 -23.05 -16.95
C ASN A 101 8.42 -23.51 -17.96
N THR A 102 8.59 -24.70 -18.52
CA THR A 102 7.65 -25.27 -19.52
C THR A 102 6.25 -25.53 -18.95
N ASP A 103 6.12 -25.65 -17.64
CA ASP A 103 4.87 -25.83 -16.91
C ASP A 103 4.20 -24.50 -16.50
N GLN A 104 4.65 -23.38 -17.08
CA GLN A 104 4.17 -22.02 -16.78
C GLN A 104 4.46 -21.56 -15.34
N THR A 105 5.39 -22.21 -14.64
CA THR A 105 5.93 -21.71 -13.38
C THR A 105 7.14 -20.81 -13.62
N PHE A 106 7.54 -20.06 -12.58
CA PHE A 106 8.71 -19.19 -12.63
C PHE A 106 9.76 -19.64 -11.64
N THR A 107 11.02 -19.66 -12.08
CA THR A 107 12.18 -19.77 -11.20
C THR A 107 12.81 -18.39 -11.05
N VAL A 108 12.98 -17.94 -9.81
CA VAL A 108 13.58 -16.63 -9.49
C VAL A 108 14.97 -16.86 -8.93
N HIS A 109 15.96 -16.24 -9.56
CA HIS A 109 17.37 -16.23 -9.18
C HIS A 109 17.80 -14.81 -8.79
#